data_AF-A0A9D6L4J2-F1
#
_entry.id   AF-A0A9D6L4J2-F1
#
_cell.length_a   1.000
_cell.length_b   1.000
_cell.length_c   1.000
_cell.angle_alpha   90.00
_cell.angle_beta   90.00
_cell.angle_gamma   90.00
#
_symmetry.space_group_name_H-M   'P 1'
#
loop_
_entity.id
_entity.type
_entity.pdbx_description
1 polymer ?
#
loop_
_entity_poly.entity_id
_entity_poly.type
_entity_poly.pdbx_seq_one_letter_code
_entity_poly.pdbx_strand_id
1 'polypeptide(L)'
;MLELLCVLGRAGEPPRWGDDDGGRVFDPRRNQAQHLLDPLSTGAVLFGRGDFKNIVGGLRAETLWLLGRRGAEKFDETPAHAPARTSAHFEESGIHVMAGSQGPPQQMVIDGGPLGSGTGGHGHADTLSLHLTVDGHECLADPGTFLYVASQGERDAFRGSAAHNVLLVDGKDHAEMGGPFSWRARPEARVEQWVTAEEFDLFVASHDGYTRLPQPITHRRWVFYLRNRFWLVRDVVVGSGTHDVEINWHLAPGLQPSATTANVLRAEVSARSALAFVAPDGHDWEQSLESGWYSPAYGKKIQSPLLRFRRHAQLPAEFATMICVTGALAEAPESLLRMKGPAKGDVSGYEYATAQGSHVLIFSDSDCVWKLGSWASDAKMFYCQRARDGALQHFALVQGSFVEHDGHKILFAERRVTRCEAWQEAGGWRVSCPAGESVRVAEQLEKAH
;
A
#
# COMPACT_ATOMS: atom_id res chain seq x y z
N MET A 1 11.43 4.91 17.40
CA MET A 1 12.37 4.04 16.66
C MET A 1 12.11 2.55 16.90
N LEU A 2 12.37 1.97 18.08
CA LEU A 2 12.20 0.51 18.29
C LEU A 2 10.76 0.03 18.06
N GLU A 3 9.76 0.83 18.44
CA GLU A 3 8.36 0.51 18.17
C GLU A 3 8.07 0.45 16.65
N LEU A 4 8.62 1.38 15.87
CA LEU A 4 8.54 1.37 14.41
C LEU A 4 9.19 0.10 13.84
N LEU A 5 10.40 -0.27 14.28
CA LEU A 5 11.06 -1.49 13.84
C LEU A 5 10.25 -2.75 14.18
N CYS A 6 9.69 -2.81 15.40
CA CYS A 6 8.81 -3.91 15.79
C CYS A 6 7.58 -3.97 14.87
N VAL A 7 6.98 -2.83 14.56
CA VAL A 7 5.84 -2.73 13.65
C VAL A 7 6.19 -3.19 12.23
N LEU A 8 7.31 -2.73 11.68
CA LEU A 8 7.77 -3.11 10.34
C LEU A 8 8.10 -4.60 10.25
N GLY A 9 8.63 -5.19 11.33
CA GLY A 9 9.01 -6.61 11.39
C GLY A 9 7.86 -7.62 11.53
N ARG A 10 6.59 -7.19 11.67
CA ARG A 10 5.46 -8.08 12.02
C ARG A 10 5.09 -9.10 10.95
N ALA A 11 5.43 -8.83 9.69
CA ALA A 11 5.12 -9.72 8.57
C ALA A 11 6.34 -10.38 7.93
N GLY A 12 7.55 -10.01 8.36
CA GLY A 12 8.81 -10.43 7.75
C GLY A 12 9.85 -9.32 7.87
N GLU A 13 10.79 -9.29 6.94
CA GLU A 13 11.81 -8.24 6.89
C GLU A 13 11.20 -6.86 6.59
N PRO A 14 11.69 -5.78 7.24
CA PRO A 14 11.31 -4.41 6.89
C PRO A 14 11.73 -4.04 5.45
N PRO A 15 11.06 -3.05 4.83
CA PRO A 15 11.48 -2.51 3.53
C PRO A 15 12.85 -1.82 3.61
N ARG A 16 13.59 -1.85 2.50
CA ARG A 16 14.90 -1.21 2.31
C ARG A 16 14.76 0.23 1.82
N TRP A 17 14.36 1.14 2.68
CA TRP A 17 14.18 2.53 2.24
C TRP A 17 15.48 3.29 2.07
N GLY A 18 15.53 4.06 0.99
CA GLY A 18 16.65 4.92 0.70
C GLY A 18 17.96 4.14 0.64
N ASP A 19 19.00 4.71 1.22
CA ASP A 19 20.31 4.08 1.28
C ASP A 19 20.43 3.02 2.41
N ASP A 20 19.56 2.01 2.44
CA ASP A 20 19.69 0.86 3.35
C ASP A 20 20.44 -0.32 2.70
N ASP A 21 21.76 -0.33 2.89
CA ASP A 21 22.65 -1.43 2.51
C ASP A 21 23.00 -2.37 3.68
N GLY A 22 22.33 -2.21 4.83
CA GLY A 22 22.63 -2.92 6.07
C GLY A 22 23.99 -2.56 6.69
N GLY A 23 24.61 -1.44 6.30
CA GLY A 23 25.98 -1.04 6.61
C GLY A 23 26.44 -1.30 8.04
N ARG A 24 27.18 -2.40 8.24
CA ARG A 24 27.88 -2.74 9.48
C ARG A 24 29.37 -2.66 9.28
N VAL A 25 30.03 -2.11 10.29
CA VAL A 25 31.49 -2.06 10.37
C VAL A 25 32.06 -3.42 10.77
N PHE A 26 31.37 -4.13 11.65
CA PHE A 26 31.81 -5.41 12.20
C PHE A 26 30.99 -6.53 11.58
N ASP A 27 31.64 -7.32 10.72
CA ASP A 27 31.08 -8.41 9.90
C ASP A 27 30.30 -7.98 8.65
N PRO A 28 31.01 -7.65 7.54
CA PRO A 28 30.40 -7.31 6.25
C PRO A 28 29.48 -8.39 5.67
N ARG A 29 29.58 -9.65 6.12
CA ARG A 29 28.67 -10.73 5.67
C ARG A 29 27.23 -10.48 6.15
N ARG A 30 27.07 -9.64 7.17
CA ARG A 30 25.79 -9.20 7.76
C ARG A 30 25.34 -7.83 7.24
N ASN A 31 25.94 -7.29 6.18
CA ASN A 31 25.45 -6.08 5.51
C ASN A 31 24.24 -6.45 4.64
N GLN A 32 23.13 -6.72 5.30
CA GLN A 32 21.86 -7.12 4.69
C GLN A 32 20.73 -6.47 5.47
N ALA A 33 19.72 -5.97 4.77
CA ALA A 33 18.61 -5.21 5.35
C ALA A 33 17.78 -5.97 6.38
N GLN A 34 17.72 -7.30 6.28
CA GLN A 34 17.12 -8.20 7.28
C GLN A 34 17.65 -7.96 8.71
N HIS A 35 18.83 -7.35 8.85
CA HIS A 35 19.45 -7.04 10.13
C HIS A 35 19.07 -5.66 10.69
N LEU A 36 18.17 -4.91 10.03
CA LEU A 36 17.58 -3.67 10.56
C LEU A 36 16.81 -3.92 11.88
N LEU A 37 16.34 -5.16 12.09
CA LEU A 37 15.61 -5.56 13.30
C LEU A 37 16.50 -5.86 14.52
N ASP A 38 17.82 -5.94 14.35
CA ASP A 38 18.74 -6.31 15.42
C ASP A 38 18.65 -5.44 16.70
N PRO A 39 18.43 -4.12 16.62
CA PRO A 39 18.25 -3.28 17.80
C PRO A 39 17.10 -3.74 18.73
N LEU A 40 16.12 -4.49 18.20
CA LEU A 40 15.04 -5.06 19.00
C LEU A 40 15.55 -6.08 20.04
N SER A 41 16.67 -6.76 19.80
CA SER A 41 17.31 -7.63 20.80
C SER A 41 17.72 -6.85 22.05
N THR A 42 18.36 -5.69 21.87
CA THR A 42 18.73 -4.81 22.98
C THR A 42 17.49 -4.18 23.62
N GLY A 43 16.51 -3.79 22.81
CA GLY A 43 15.22 -3.28 23.28
C GLY A 43 14.46 -4.26 24.16
N ALA A 44 14.44 -5.55 23.79
CA ALA A 44 13.77 -6.59 24.55
C ALA A 44 14.30 -6.65 26.00
N VAL A 45 15.62 -6.54 26.18
CA VAL A 45 16.27 -6.53 27.49
C VAL A 45 16.01 -5.25 28.26
N LEU A 46 16.18 -4.09 27.62
CA LEU A 46 16.08 -2.79 28.29
C LEU A 46 14.65 -2.49 28.75
N PHE A 47 13.65 -2.95 28.01
CA PHE A 47 12.24 -2.63 28.25
C PHE A 47 11.39 -3.82 28.68
N GLY A 48 11.96 -5.02 28.81
CA GLY A 48 11.20 -6.24 29.14
C GLY A 48 10.14 -6.59 28.09
N ARG A 49 10.43 -6.31 26.80
CA ARG A 49 9.47 -6.42 25.69
C ARG A 49 9.57 -7.78 24.99
N GLY A 50 8.61 -8.66 25.28
CA GLY A 50 8.55 -10.01 24.73
C GLY A 50 8.22 -10.10 23.24
N ASP A 51 7.49 -9.13 22.73
CA ASP A 51 7.24 -8.91 21.30
C ASP A 51 8.49 -8.51 20.54
N PHE A 52 9.35 -7.66 21.11
CA PHE A 52 10.65 -7.36 20.52
C PHE A 52 11.52 -8.62 20.45
N LYS A 53 11.54 -9.44 21.50
CA LYS A 53 12.22 -10.74 21.52
C LYS A 53 11.68 -11.68 20.45
N ASN A 54 10.37 -11.72 20.26
CA ASN A 54 9.72 -12.55 19.25
C ASN A 54 10.14 -12.16 17.83
N ILE A 55 10.09 -10.86 17.50
CA ILE A 55 10.46 -10.38 16.16
C ILE A 55 11.94 -10.61 15.85
N VAL A 56 12.84 -10.33 16.79
CA VAL A 56 14.28 -10.53 16.54
C VAL A 56 14.67 -12.01 16.51
N GLY A 57 13.88 -12.88 17.14
CA GLY A 57 14.05 -14.34 17.13
C GLY A 57 15.27 -14.88 17.90
N GLY A 58 16.19 -14.01 18.35
CA GLY A 58 17.35 -14.42 19.13
C GLY A 58 18.25 -13.27 19.53
N LEU A 59 19.16 -13.54 20.47
CA LEU A 59 20.11 -12.56 20.96
C LEU A 59 21.05 -12.08 19.84
N ARG A 60 21.37 -10.78 19.83
CA ARG A 60 22.35 -10.18 18.92
C ARG A 60 23.66 -9.85 19.62
N ALA A 61 24.77 -9.92 18.89
CA ALA A 61 26.11 -9.68 19.42
C ALA A 61 26.23 -8.27 20.04
N GLU A 62 25.60 -7.28 19.42
CA GLU A 62 25.53 -5.91 19.90
C GLU A 62 24.87 -5.82 21.29
N THR A 63 23.84 -6.63 21.55
CA THR A 63 23.22 -6.70 22.88
C THR A 63 24.20 -7.25 23.92
N LEU A 64 24.99 -8.27 23.57
CA LEU A 64 26.04 -8.80 24.45
C LEU A 64 27.14 -7.76 24.70
N TRP A 65 27.58 -7.03 23.68
CA TRP A 65 28.60 -5.99 23.83
C TRP A 65 28.14 -4.82 24.69
N LEU A 66 26.87 -4.42 24.56
CA LEU A 66 26.32 -3.27 25.28
C LEU A 66 25.91 -3.61 26.72
N LEU A 67 25.33 -4.80 26.94
CA LEU A 67 24.69 -5.16 28.23
C LEU A 67 25.42 -6.30 28.96
N GLY A 68 26.44 -6.88 28.36
CA GLY A 68 27.23 -7.97 28.93
C GLY A 68 26.43 -9.24 29.19
N ARG A 69 27.02 -10.15 29.96
CA ARG A 69 26.40 -11.44 30.34
C ARG A 69 25.04 -11.27 31.02
N ARG A 70 24.89 -10.27 31.89
CA ARG A 70 23.61 -9.98 32.57
C ARG A 70 22.50 -9.61 31.59
N GLY A 71 22.84 -8.92 30.50
CA GLY A 71 21.88 -8.62 29.44
C GLY A 71 21.42 -9.87 28.68
N ALA A 72 22.35 -10.79 28.41
CA ALA A 72 22.02 -12.08 27.80
C ALA A 72 21.10 -12.93 28.70
N GLU A 73 21.42 -13.02 30.00
CA GLU A 73 20.58 -13.73 30.98
C GLU A 73 19.16 -13.14 31.03
N LYS A 74 19.03 -11.81 31.08
CA LYS A 74 17.72 -11.13 31.01
C LYS A 74 16.98 -11.36 29.69
N PHE A 75 17.70 -11.40 28.57
CA PHE A 75 17.10 -11.73 27.28
C PHE A 75 16.48 -13.12 27.33
N ASP A 76 17.22 -14.11 27.84
CA ASP A 76 16.75 -15.49 27.97
C ASP A 76 15.52 -15.59 28.89
N GLU A 77 15.52 -14.88 30.01
CA GLU A 77 14.41 -14.81 30.98
C GLU A 77 13.15 -14.11 30.43
N THR A 78 13.28 -13.19 29.48
CA THR A 78 12.14 -12.46 28.92
C THR A 78 11.23 -13.40 28.11
N PRO A 79 9.93 -13.56 28.45
CA PRO A 79 9.04 -14.41 27.68
C PRO A 79 8.72 -13.80 26.31
N ALA A 80 8.92 -14.57 25.24
CA ALA A 80 8.57 -14.12 23.89
C ALA A 80 7.07 -14.29 23.62
N HIS A 81 6.44 -13.32 22.97
CA HIS A 81 5.07 -13.42 22.48
C HIS A 81 4.93 -12.68 21.14
N ALA A 82 4.07 -13.15 20.24
CA ALA A 82 3.87 -12.48 18.97
C ALA A 82 3.25 -11.09 19.15
N PRO A 83 3.72 -10.05 18.44
CA PRO A 83 3.07 -8.74 18.46
C PRO A 83 1.70 -8.79 17.80
N ALA A 84 0.82 -7.86 18.19
CA ALA A 84 -0.46 -7.68 17.53
C ALA A 84 -0.26 -7.20 16.07
N ARG A 85 -0.95 -7.85 15.14
CA ARG A 85 -0.98 -7.46 13.72
C ARG A 85 -2.15 -6.50 13.48
N THR A 86 -1.85 -5.22 13.63
CA THR A 86 -2.79 -4.10 13.50
C THR A 86 -2.20 -2.99 12.64
N SER A 87 -3.04 -2.34 11.86
CA SER A 87 -2.61 -1.18 11.07
C SER A 87 -2.15 -0.05 12.00
N ALA A 88 -1.12 0.68 11.58
CA ALA A 88 -0.46 1.70 12.37
C ALA A 88 0.01 2.85 11.46
N HIS A 89 0.22 4.02 12.05
CA HIS A 89 0.85 5.14 11.36
C HIS A 89 1.81 5.85 12.29
N PHE A 90 2.84 6.44 11.71
CA PHE A 90 3.85 7.24 12.38
C PHE A 90 3.89 8.61 11.71
N GLU A 91 3.12 9.55 12.26
CA GLU A 91 2.84 10.85 11.64
C GLU A 91 4.10 11.63 11.29
N GLU A 92 5.06 11.73 12.22
CA GLU A 92 6.30 12.49 12.01
C GLU A 92 7.18 11.94 10.88
N SER A 93 7.19 10.62 10.68
CA SER A 93 7.95 9.99 9.61
C SER A 93 7.14 9.77 8.34
N GLY A 94 5.82 9.99 8.38
CA GLY A 94 4.89 9.67 7.30
C GLY A 94 4.84 8.19 6.92
N ILE A 95 5.12 7.27 7.85
CA ILE A 95 5.07 5.82 7.57
C ILE A 95 3.70 5.29 7.94
N HIS A 96 3.02 4.67 6.97
CA HIS A 96 1.72 4.03 7.17
C HIS A 96 1.80 2.54 6.94
N VAL A 97 1.15 1.77 7.80
CA VAL A 97 1.19 0.30 7.79
C VAL A 97 -0.23 -0.23 7.79
N MET A 98 -0.59 -0.95 6.73
CA MET A 98 -1.82 -1.74 6.65
C MET A 98 -1.48 -3.20 6.93
N ALA A 99 -2.01 -3.76 8.02
CA ALA A 99 -1.65 -5.10 8.48
C ALA A 99 -2.85 -6.06 8.48
N GLY A 100 -2.63 -7.27 7.96
CA GLY A 100 -3.58 -8.35 8.07
C GLY A 100 -3.66 -8.90 9.48
N SER A 101 -4.87 -9.10 9.98
CA SER A 101 -5.13 -9.61 11.33
C SER A 101 -5.20 -11.14 11.39
N GLN A 102 -5.49 -11.82 10.26
CA GLN A 102 -5.78 -13.25 10.18
C GLN A 102 -4.92 -13.95 9.12
N GLY A 103 -4.81 -15.27 9.23
CA GLY A 103 -4.04 -16.08 8.28
C GLY A 103 -2.53 -15.81 8.33
N PRO A 104 -1.80 -16.11 7.24
CA PRO A 104 -0.38 -15.76 7.11
C PRO A 104 -0.13 -14.26 7.34
N PRO A 105 0.99 -13.87 7.97
CA PRO A 105 1.32 -12.46 8.15
C PRO A 105 1.37 -11.74 6.82
N GLN A 106 0.70 -10.58 6.72
CA GLN A 106 0.73 -9.73 5.54
C GLN A 106 0.73 -8.28 5.98
N GLN A 107 1.56 -7.46 5.32
CA GLN A 107 1.72 -6.07 5.68
C GLN A 107 2.10 -5.26 4.45
N MET A 108 1.31 -4.24 4.16
CA MET A 108 1.68 -3.19 3.22
C MET A 108 2.20 -1.98 3.99
N VAL A 109 3.36 -1.49 3.61
CA VAL A 109 3.97 -0.28 4.15
C VAL A 109 3.98 0.78 3.05
N ILE A 110 3.55 1.99 3.39
CA ILE A 110 3.35 3.11 2.47
C ILE A 110 4.20 4.28 2.93
N ASP A 111 4.99 4.84 2.03
CA ASP A 111 5.74 6.08 2.28
C ASP A 111 4.89 7.31 1.98
N GLY A 112 4.40 7.97 3.03
CA GLY A 112 3.79 9.30 2.97
C GLY A 112 4.67 10.39 3.58
N GLY A 113 5.96 10.11 3.78
CA GLY A 113 6.91 10.98 4.48
C GLY A 113 7.61 12.00 3.57
N PRO A 114 8.36 12.94 4.17
CA PRO A 114 9.22 13.84 3.43
C PRO A 114 10.46 13.11 2.89
N LEU A 115 10.98 13.56 1.75
CA LEU A 115 12.21 13.06 1.14
C LEU A 115 13.46 13.50 1.94
N GLY A 116 13.67 12.84 3.07
CA GLY A 116 14.81 12.97 3.98
C GLY A 116 14.99 14.35 4.64
N SER A 117 15.81 14.39 5.70
CA SER A 117 16.22 15.64 6.35
C SER A 117 17.41 16.32 5.64
N GLY A 118 17.60 17.62 5.84
CA GLY A 118 18.75 18.35 5.27
C GLY A 118 18.73 18.34 3.74
N THR A 119 19.81 17.85 3.11
CA THR A 119 19.91 17.68 1.64
C THR A 119 19.09 16.51 1.10
N GLY A 120 18.55 15.66 1.97
CA GLY A 120 17.87 14.40 1.60
C GLY A 120 18.82 13.38 0.97
N GLY A 121 20.13 13.46 1.25
CA GLY A 121 21.14 12.73 0.48
C GLY A 121 21.06 11.21 0.48
N HIS A 122 20.38 10.63 1.49
CA HIS A 122 20.11 9.21 1.61
C HIS A 122 18.66 8.82 1.28
N GLY A 123 17.80 9.80 1.00
CA GLY A 123 16.45 9.55 0.52
C GLY A 123 16.44 9.30 -0.98
N HIS A 124 15.52 8.47 -1.43
CA HIS A 124 15.28 8.18 -2.84
C HIS A 124 14.05 8.95 -3.34
N ALA A 125 13.78 8.92 -4.65
CA ALA A 125 12.56 9.48 -5.23
C ALA A 125 11.43 8.44 -5.19
N ASP A 126 11.04 8.08 -3.97
CA ASP A 126 10.12 6.98 -3.60
C ASP A 126 8.84 7.46 -2.91
N THR A 127 8.52 8.75 -2.98
CA THR A 127 7.31 9.32 -2.37
C THR A 127 6.05 8.62 -2.86
N LEU A 128 5.20 8.18 -1.92
CA LEU A 128 4.00 7.35 -2.12
C LEU A 128 4.27 5.91 -2.57
N SER A 129 5.51 5.42 -2.47
CA SER A 129 5.86 4.02 -2.75
C SER A 129 5.14 3.04 -1.83
N LEU A 130 4.93 1.83 -2.35
CA LEU A 130 4.33 0.72 -1.62
C LEU A 130 5.33 -0.43 -1.51
N HIS A 131 5.39 -1.02 -0.32
CA HIS A 131 6.12 -2.26 -0.05
C HIS A 131 5.16 -3.26 0.55
N LEU A 132 5.22 -4.52 0.10
CA LEU A 132 4.30 -5.56 0.54
C LEU A 132 5.11 -6.79 0.95
N THR A 133 4.88 -7.25 2.17
CA THR A 133 5.43 -8.50 2.70
C THR A 133 4.29 -9.46 2.99
N VAL A 134 4.41 -10.71 2.55
CA VAL A 134 3.40 -11.77 2.70
C VAL A 134 4.08 -13.07 3.13
N ASP A 135 3.55 -13.70 4.18
CA ASP A 135 4.03 -14.97 4.74
C ASP A 135 5.56 -14.97 5.01
N GLY A 136 6.11 -13.85 5.51
CA GLY A 136 7.55 -13.70 5.76
C GLY A 136 8.38 -13.26 4.56
N HIS A 137 7.79 -13.16 3.36
CA HIS A 137 8.51 -12.89 2.11
C HIS A 137 8.18 -11.50 1.57
N GLU A 138 9.20 -10.72 1.24
CA GLU A 138 9.05 -9.50 0.46
C GLU A 138 8.41 -9.84 -0.89
N CYS A 139 7.41 -9.06 -1.30
CA CYS A 139 6.66 -9.27 -2.53
C CYS A 139 6.73 -8.05 -3.45
N LEU A 140 6.35 -6.87 -2.95
CA LEU A 140 6.65 -5.60 -3.60
C LEU A 140 7.89 -5.01 -2.96
N ALA A 141 8.99 -4.99 -3.72
CA ALA A 141 10.32 -4.72 -3.21
C ALA A 141 10.75 -3.28 -3.46
N ASP A 142 11.60 -2.76 -2.57
CA ASP A 142 12.46 -1.62 -2.88
C ASP A 142 13.72 -2.09 -3.63
N PRO A 143 14.27 -1.32 -4.59
CA PRO A 143 15.51 -1.65 -5.29
C PRO A 143 16.74 -1.67 -4.38
N GLY A 144 16.73 -0.98 -3.23
CA GLY A 144 17.87 -0.82 -2.34
C GLY A 144 18.96 0.12 -2.89
N THR A 145 20.13 0.14 -2.25
CA THR A 145 21.14 1.20 -2.50
C THR A 145 22.04 0.97 -3.71
N PHE A 146 22.45 -0.28 -3.93
CA PHE A 146 23.56 -0.69 -4.81
C PHE A 146 24.91 -0.01 -4.55
N LEU A 147 25.10 1.26 -4.91
CA LEU A 147 26.38 1.97 -4.83
C LEU A 147 26.19 3.43 -4.38
N TYR A 148 27.17 3.93 -3.61
CA TYR A 148 27.29 5.35 -3.26
C TYR A 148 28.11 6.16 -4.26
N VAL A 149 29.14 5.52 -4.83
CA VAL A 149 30.07 6.13 -5.78
C VAL A 149 30.02 5.30 -7.05
N ALA A 150 29.42 5.88 -8.09
CA ALA A 150 29.20 5.22 -9.37
C ALA A 150 29.58 6.18 -10.50
N SER A 151 30.28 5.68 -11.53
CA SER A 151 30.71 6.49 -12.68
C SER A 151 29.73 6.45 -13.86
N GLN A 152 28.74 5.53 -13.85
CA GLN A 152 27.83 5.31 -14.98
C GLN A 152 26.37 5.58 -14.61
N GLY A 153 26.12 6.41 -13.59
CA GLY A 153 24.77 6.84 -13.20
C GLY A 153 23.96 5.77 -12.44
N GLU A 154 24.57 4.65 -12.03
CA GLU A 154 23.82 3.58 -11.36
C GLU A 154 23.21 4.02 -10.04
N ARG A 155 23.89 4.88 -9.28
CA ARG A 155 23.31 5.46 -8.07
C ARG A 155 22.04 6.24 -8.37
N ASP A 156 22.06 7.05 -9.43
CA ASP A 156 20.90 7.83 -9.84
C ASP A 156 19.76 6.91 -10.32
N ALA A 157 20.08 5.81 -11.00
CA ALA A 157 19.08 4.83 -11.41
C ALA A 157 18.38 4.15 -10.22
N PHE A 158 19.13 3.76 -9.17
CA PHE A 158 18.56 3.08 -8.00
C PHE A 158 17.75 4.01 -7.09
N ARG A 159 18.08 5.31 -7.04
CA ARG A 159 17.35 6.30 -6.24
C ARG A 159 16.28 7.08 -7.02
N GLY A 160 16.12 6.80 -8.31
CA GLY A 160 15.16 7.46 -9.19
C GLY A 160 13.80 6.77 -9.14
N SER A 161 12.73 7.50 -9.42
CA SER A 161 11.34 7.03 -9.31
C SER A 161 11.05 5.78 -10.14
N ALA A 162 11.75 5.59 -11.26
CA ALA A 162 11.60 4.42 -12.11
C ALA A 162 11.96 3.10 -11.39
N ALA A 163 12.77 3.16 -10.34
CA ALA A 163 13.18 2.00 -9.57
C ALA A 163 12.22 1.64 -8.43
N HIS A 164 11.22 2.48 -8.10
CA HIS A 164 10.30 2.26 -6.98
C HIS A 164 8.87 1.96 -7.43
N ASN A 165 8.05 1.47 -6.50
CA ASN A 165 6.63 1.18 -6.72
C ASN A 165 5.76 2.45 -6.74
N VAL A 166 6.06 3.36 -7.65
CA VAL A 166 5.44 4.69 -7.79
C VAL A 166 4.93 4.92 -9.22
N LEU A 167 4.13 5.97 -9.40
CA LEU A 167 3.71 6.46 -10.71
C LEU A 167 4.78 7.40 -11.28
N LEU A 168 5.02 7.30 -12.59
CA LEU A 168 5.86 8.20 -13.37
C LEU A 168 5.05 8.98 -14.40
N VAL A 169 5.50 10.20 -14.66
CA VAL A 169 5.01 11.08 -15.73
C VAL A 169 6.17 11.41 -16.67
N ASP A 170 6.00 11.16 -17.96
CA ASP A 170 6.97 11.42 -19.03
C ASP A 170 8.37 10.84 -18.75
N GLY A 171 8.41 9.70 -18.04
CA GLY A 171 9.65 9.04 -17.62
C GLY A 171 10.52 9.89 -16.69
N LYS A 172 9.93 10.86 -15.97
CA LYS A 172 10.65 11.75 -15.04
C LYS A 172 10.49 11.31 -13.60
N ASP A 173 11.55 11.53 -12.82
CA ASP A 173 11.51 11.44 -11.37
C ASP A 173 10.63 12.55 -10.79
N HIS A 174 9.86 12.26 -9.74
CA HIS A 174 9.10 13.29 -9.03
C HIS A 174 9.99 14.19 -8.16
N ALA A 175 11.25 13.79 -7.91
CA ALA A 175 12.27 14.61 -7.25
C ALA A 175 13.41 14.94 -8.24
N GLU A 176 13.98 16.14 -8.16
CA GLU A 176 15.09 16.56 -9.03
C GLU A 176 16.43 16.40 -8.33
N MET A 177 17.31 15.59 -8.89
CA MET A 177 18.63 15.31 -8.32
C MET A 177 19.55 16.55 -8.33
N GLY A 178 20.25 16.80 -7.21
CA GLY A 178 21.26 17.86 -7.08
C GLY A 178 22.71 17.41 -7.10
N GLY A 179 22.93 16.10 -7.10
CA GLY A 179 24.21 15.42 -6.98
C GLY A 179 24.01 14.12 -6.20
N PRO A 180 25.05 13.30 -5.98
CA PRO A 180 24.90 11.95 -5.41
C PRO A 180 24.23 11.90 -4.03
N PHE A 181 24.35 12.96 -3.22
CA PHE A 181 23.78 13.05 -1.87
C PHE A 181 22.96 14.33 -1.67
N SER A 182 22.27 14.78 -2.72
CA SER A 182 21.39 15.95 -2.61
C SER A 182 20.27 15.95 -3.64
N TRP A 183 19.21 16.67 -3.31
CA TRP A 183 18.06 16.96 -4.18
C TRP A 183 17.91 18.46 -4.37
N ARG A 184 17.73 18.91 -5.63
CA ARG A 184 17.43 20.31 -5.99
C ARG A 184 15.98 20.67 -5.70
N ALA A 185 15.07 19.76 -6.06
CA ALA A 185 13.65 19.87 -5.80
C ALA A 185 13.17 18.56 -5.20
N ARG A 186 12.37 18.65 -4.15
CA ARG A 186 11.77 17.50 -3.46
C ARG A 186 10.26 17.65 -3.54
N PRO A 187 9.51 16.56 -3.77
CA PRO A 187 8.06 16.59 -3.67
C PRO A 187 7.64 16.95 -2.24
N GLU A 188 6.61 17.75 -2.10
CA GLU A 188 5.84 17.87 -0.87
C GLU A 188 4.75 16.79 -0.88
N ALA A 189 4.92 15.77 -0.02
CA ALA A 189 3.90 14.77 0.22
C ALA A 189 2.86 15.30 1.21
N ARG A 190 1.58 15.10 0.91
CA ARG A 190 0.47 15.45 1.79
C ARG A 190 -0.43 14.24 1.97
N VAL A 191 -0.44 13.67 3.16
CA VAL A 191 -1.43 12.66 3.56
C VAL A 191 -2.77 13.36 3.78
N GLU A 192 -3.72 13.09 2.90
CA GLU A 192 -5.04 13.69 2.91
C GLU A 192 -5.98 12.92 3.84
N GLN A 193 -5.88 11.58 3.87
CA GLN A 193 -6.69 10.70 4.72
C GLN A 193 -5.86 9.49 5.18
N TRP A 194 -6.00 9.14 6.46
CA TRP A 194 -5.62 7.85 7.02
C TRP A 194 -6.75 7.35 7.90
N VAL A 195 -7.37 6.24 7.51
CA VAL A 195 -8.54 5.69 8.17
C VAL A 195 -8.28 4.22 8.46
N THR A 196 -8.48 3.82 9.72
CA THR A 196 -8.49 2.41 10.13
C THR A 196 -9.83 2.03 10.73
N ALA A 197 -10.34 0.87 10.32
CA ALA A 197 -11.67 0.37 10.63
C ALA A 197 -11.64 -1.12 11.01
N GLU A 198 -12.79 -1.73 11.32
CA GLU A 198 -12.90 -3.14 11.73
C GLU A 198 -12.55 -4.11 10.61
N GLU A 199 -12.90 -3.82 9.36
CA GLU A 199 -12.55 -4.66 8.21
C GLU A 199 -11.83 -3.93 7.09
N PHE A 200 -11.72 -2.60 7.11
CA PHE A 200 -10.94 -1.89 6.09
C PHE A 200 -9.95 -0.87 6.66
N ASP A 201 -8.96 -0.52 5.82
CA ASP A 201 -8.13 0.66 5.97
C ASP A 201 -8.18 1.50 4.69
N LEU A 202 -8.00 2.81 4.80
CA LEU A 202 -7.89 3.72 3.67
C LEU A 202 -6.72 4.69 3.89
N PHE A 203 -5.85 4.78 2.90
CA PHE A 203 -4.82 5.81 2.79
C PHE A 203 -5.08 6.64 1.54
N VAL A 204 -5.02 7.96 1.65
CA VAL A 204 -5.07 8.89 0.52
C VAL A 204 -3.99 9.92 0.72
N ALA A 205 -3.12 10.10 -0.27
CA ALA A 205 -2.09 11.12 -0.24
C ALA A 205 -1.77 11.62 -1.64
N SER A 206 -1.23 12.83 -1.71
CA SER A 206 -0.78 13.45 -2.96
C SER A 206 0.62 13.99 -2.84
N HIS A 207 1.29 14.20 -3.97
CA HIS A 207 2.51 14.99 -4.02
C HIS A 207 2.57 15.91 -5.26
N ASP A 208 3.36 16.97 -5.13
CA ASP A 208 3.49 18.04 -6.14
C ASP A 208 4.75 17.93 -7.01
N GLY A 209 5.53 16.85 -6.88
CA GLY A 209 6.83 16.69 -7.55
C GLY A 209 6.86 16.89 -9.08
N TYR A 210 5.72 16.76 -9.76
CA TYR A 210 5.58 17.00 -11.21
C TYR A 210 5.08 18.41 -11.57
N THR A 211 4.79 19.27 -10.59
CA THR A 211 4.38 20.66 -10.83
C THR A 211 5.49 21.52 -11.44
N ARG A 212 6.74 21.06 -11.33
CA ARG A 212 7.92 21.66 -11.98
C ARG A 212 7.99 21.41 -13.49
N LEU A 213 7.21 20.46 -14.03
CA LEU A 213 7.17 20.20 -15.46
C LEU A 213 6.49 21.37 -16.19
N PRO A 214 6.74 21.56 -17.51
CA PRO A 214 6.11 22.65 -18.27
C PRO A 214 4.58 22.66 -18.21
N GLN A 215 3.97 21.48 -18.09
CA GLN A 215 2.55 21.30 -17.77
C GLN A 215 2.48 20.74 -16.34
N PRO A 216 2.14 21.57 -15.33
CA PRO A 216 2.16 21.16 -13.93
C PRO A 216 1.18 20.02 -13.65
N ILE A 217 1.66 19.01 -12.93
CA ILE A 217 0.88 17.81 -12.58
C ILE A 217 1.00 17.52 -11.09
N THR A 218 -0.12 17.12 -10.49
CA THR A 218 -0.20 16.55 -9.13
C THR A 218 -0.54 15.07 -9.24
N HIS A 219 0.20 14.23 -8.52
CA HIS A 219 -0.11 12.81 -8.39
C HIS A 219 -0.81 12.58 -7.05
N ARG A 220 -1.92 11.86 -7.05
CA ARG A 220 -2.66 11.44 -5.85
C ARG A 220 -2.87 9.93 -5.87
N ARG A 221 -2.49 9.26 -4.78
CA ARG A 221 -2.65 7.81 -4.57
C ARG A 221 -3.69 7.53 -3.50
N TRP A 222 -4.60 6.63 -3.81
CA TRP A 222 -5.53 5.99 -2.91
C TRP A 222 -5.11 4.55 -2.72
N VAL A 223 -5.06 4.07 -1.48
CA VAL A 223 -4.89 2.65 -1.16
C VAL A 223 -6.04 2.27 -0.24
N PHE A 224 -6.93 1.41 -0.73
CA PHE A 224 -7.99 0.80 0.06
C PHE A 224 -7.61 -0.64 0.37
N TYR A 225 -7.61 -1.02 1.64
CA TYR A 225 -7.35 -2.40 2.06
C TYR A 225 -8.61 -2.99 2.69
N LEU A 226 -9.21 -3.97 2.04
CA LEU A 226 -10.18 -4.84 2.71
C LEU A 226 -9.39 -5.94 3.41
N ARG A 227 -9.39 -5.90 4.74
CA ARG A 227 -8.45 -6.63 5.58
C ARG A 227 -8.50 -8.12 5.34
N ASN A 228 -7.32 -8.70 5.13
CA ASN A 228 -7.11 -10.09 4.74
C ASN A 228 -7.73 -10.53 3.40
N ARG A 229 -8.17 -9.59 2.56
CA ARG A 229 -8.74 -9.89 1.24
C ARG A 229 -7.87 -9.31 0.14
N PHE A 230 -7.88 -7.99 -0.03
CA PHE A 230 -7.22 -7.34 -1.15
C PHE A 230 -6.91 -5.87 -0.86
N TRP A 231 -5.95 -5.33 -1.61
CA TRP A 231 -5.70 -3.90 -1.73
C TRP A 231 -6.16 -3.42 -3.11
N LEU A 232 -6.89 -2.32 -3.17
CA LEU A 232 -7.07 -1.56 -4.40
C LEU A 232 -6.19 -0.31 -4.32
N VAL A 233 -5.19 -0.23 -5.20
CA VAL A 233 -4.39 0.98 -5.38
C VAL A 233 -4.98 1.75 -6.56
N ARG A 234 -5.39 3.00 -6.34
CA ARG A 234 -5.89 3.91 -7.38
C ARG A 234 -5.02 5.16 -7.42
N ASP A 235 -4.41 5.41 -8.56
CA ASP A 235 -3.59 6.59 -8.82
C ASP A 235 -4.32 7.57 -9.73
N VAL A 236 -4.33 8.84 -9.36
CA VAL A 236 -4.94 9.94 -10.11
C VAL A 236 -3.87 10.96 -10.46
N VAL A 237 -3.80 11.30 -11.73
CA VAL A 237 -2.88 12.28 -12.27
C VAL A 237 -3.69 13.51 -12.69
N VAL A 238 -3.59 14.56 -11.89
CA VAL A 238 -4.35 15.81 -12.07
C VAL A 238 -3.45 16.84 -12.76
N GLY A 239 -3.91 17.33 -13.90
CA GLY A 239 -3.18 18.29 -14.72
C GLY A 239 -3.90 18.52 -16.05
N SER A 240 -3.17 19.02 -17.03
CA SER A 240 -3.67 19.28 -18.38
C SER A 240 -2.67 18.82 -19.42
N GLY A 241 -3.15 18.47 -20.61
CA GLY A 241 -2.30 18.01 -21.71
C GLY A 241 -2.25 16.50 -21.81
N THR A 242 -1.42 16.00 -22.72
CA THR A 242 -1.27 14.57 -23.00
C THR A 242 0.12 14.13 -22.57
N HIS A 243 0.16 13.11 -21.71
CA HIS A 243 1.38 12.65 -21.08
C HIS A 243 1.52 11.14 -21.18
N ASP A 244 2.77 10.68 -21.10
CA ASP A 244 3.05 9.27 -20.85
C ASP A 244 2.98 9.03 -19.34
N VAL A 245 2.03 8.20 -18.93
CA VAL A 245 1.87 7.79 -17.53
C VAL A 245 2.29 6.33 -17.40
N GLU A 246 3.09 6.03 -16.39
CA GLU A 246 3.61 4.69 -16.11
C GLU A 246 3.47 4.35 -14.62
N ILE A 247 3.10 3.11 -14.31
CA ILE A 247 3.22 2.55 -12.96
C ILE A 247 4.05 1.29 -13.02
N ASN A 248 5.00 1.21 -12.10
CA ASN A 248 5.91 0.09 -11.93
C ASN A 248 5.57 -0.66 -10.66
N TRP A 249 5.49 -1.99 -10.76
CA TRP A 249 5.44 -2.92 -9.65
C TRP A 249 6.69 -3.79 -9.70
N HIS A 250 7.67 -3.49 -8.86
CA HIS A 250 8.91 -4.23 -8.69
C HIS A 250 8.67 -5.40 -7.74
N LEU A 251 8.71 -6.61 -8.28
CA LEU A 251 8.55 -7.82 -7.51
C LEU A 251 9.88 -8.25 -6.90
N ALA A 252 9.86 -8.83 -5.71
CA ALA A 252 11.07 -9.35 -5.09
C ALA A 252 11.76 -10.44 -5.94
N PRO A 253 13.10 -10.53 -5.91
CA PRO A 253 13.84 -11.57 -6.61
C PRO A 253 13.36 -12.97 -6.25
N GLY A 254 13.23 -13.84 -7.25
CA GLY A 254 12.79 -15.22 -7.07
C GLY A 254 11.28 -15.43 -7.26
N LEU A 255 10.47 -14.36 -7.18
CA LEU A 255 9.09 -14.44 -7.63
C LEU A 255 9.04 -14.68 -9.15
N GLN A 256 8.14 -15.56 -9.58
CA GLN A 256 7.98 -15.93 -10.98
C GLN A 256 6.56 -15.56 -11.43
N PRO A 257 6.33 -14.28 -11.75
CA PRO A 257 5.03 -13.84 -12.23
C PRO A 257 4.70 -14.44 -13.59
N SER A 258 3.44 -14.85 -13.75
CA SER A 258 2.90 -15.35 -15.01
C SER A 258 1.49 -14.80 -15.23
N ALA A 259 1.18 -14.46 -16.48
CA ALA A 259 -0.16 -14.04 -16.85
C ALA A 259 -1.10 -15.25 -16.82
N THR A 260 -2.19 -15.16 -16.05
CA THR A 260 -3.27 -16.17 -16.06
C THR A 260 -4.39 -15.76 -17.00
N THR A 261 -4.59 -14.45 -17.20
CA THR A 261 -5.44 -13.84 -18.23
C THR A 261 -4.75 -12.59 -18.77
N ALA A 262 -5.39 -11.85 -19.67
CA ALA A 262 -4.85 -10.59 -20.18
C ALA A 262 -4.62 -9.53 -19.09
N ASN A 263 -5.43 -9.54 -18.02
CA ASN A 263 -5.42 -8.53 -16.97
C ASN A 263 -5.00 -9.06 -15.59
N VAL A 264 -4.72 -10.36 -15.48
CA VAL A 264 -4.36 -11.00 -14.21
C VAL A 264 -2.96 -11.60 -14.33
N LEU A 265 -2.08 -11.15 -13.46
CA LEU A 265 -0.74 -11.70 -13.29
C LEU A 265 -0.61 -12.29 -11.89
N ARG A 266 -0.09 -13.51 -11.80
CA ARG A 266 0.03 -14.26 -10.54
C ARG A 266 1.46 -14.72 -10.30
N ALA A 267 1.92 -14.62 -9.06
CA ALA A 267 3.22 -15.13 -8.61
C ALA A 267 3.05 -15.94 -7.31
N GLU A 268 3.63 -17.13 -7.25
CA GLU A 268 3.71 -17.92 -6.01
C GLU A 268 4.68 -17.25 -5.04
N VAL A 269 4.26 -17.06 -3.78
CA VAL A 269 5.08 -16.46 -2.72
C VAL A 269 5.67 -17.56 -1.83
N SER A 270 4.84 -18.53 -1.45
CA SER A 270 5.23 -19.68 -0.64
C SER A 270 4.35 -20.88 -0.99
N ALA A 271 4.59 -22.04 -0.35
CA ALA A 271 3.70 -23.20 -0.50
C ALA A 271 2.25 -22.94 -0.04
N ARG A 272 1.98 -21.83 0.64
CA ARG A 272 0.67 -21.49 1.22
C ARG A 272 0.07 -20.21 0.66
N SER A 273 0.84 -19.41 -0.07
CA SER A 273 0.45 -18.05 -0.44
C SER A 273 0.95 -17.69 -1.84
N ALA A 274 0.12 -16.97 -2.58
CA ALA A 274 0.42 -16.39 -3.88
C ALA A 274 -0.16 -14.98 -3.97
N LEU A 275 0.49 -14.15 -4.79
CA LEU A 275 0.08 -12.79 -5.07
C LEU A 275 -0.55 -12.72 -6.45
N ALA A 276 -1.67 -12.01 -6.57
CA ALA A 276 -2.27 -11.69 -7.86
C ALA A 276 -2.42 -10.18 -8.03
N PHE A 277 -2.02 -9.68 -9.20
CA PHE A 277 -2.25 -8.33 -9.66
C PHE A 277 -3.36 -8.38 -10.71
N VAL A 278 -4.42 -7.61 -10.49
CA VAL A 278 -5.58 -7.53 -11.38
C VAL A 278 -5.71 -6.09 -11.87
N ALA A 279 -5.50 -5.89 -13.16
CA ALA A 279 -5.75 -4.62 -13.82
C ALA A 279 -7.24 -4.50 -14.18
N PRO A 280 -7.85 -3.31 -14.03
CA PRO A 280 -9.23 -3.08 -14.41
C PRO A 280 -9.38 -3.05 -15.93
N ASP A 281 -10.39 -3.75 -16.45
CA ASP A 281 -10.84 -3.55 -17.82
C ASP A 281 -11.34 -2.11 -18.02
N GLY A 282 -11.05 -1.54 -19.18
CA GLY A 282 -11.58 -0.24 -19.60
C GLY A 282 -10.72 0.98 -19.27
N HIS A 283 -9.44 0.78 -18.98
CA HIS A 283 -8.49 1.89 -18.94
C HIS A 283 -7.47 1.91 -20.10
N ASP A 284 -7.47 0.92 -21.00
CA ASP A 284 -6.64 0.89 -22.21
C ASP A 284 -5.12 1.04 -21.93
N TRP A 285 -4.60 0.36 -20.91
CA TRP A 285 -3.16 0.34 -20.62
C TRP A 285 -2.46 -0.78 -21.37
N GLU A 286 -1.22 -0.51 -21.76
CA GLU A 286 -0.28 -1.54 -22.16
C GLU A 286 0.37 -2.12 -20.90
N GLN A 287 0.29 -3.44 -20.77
CA GLN A 287 0.93 -4.20 -19.70
C GLN A 287 2.15 -4.93 -20.27
N SER A 288 3.29 -4.80 -19.59
CA SER A 288 4.49 -5.58 -19.88
C SER A 288 5.05 -6.22 -18.61
N LEU A 289 5.60 -7.44 -18.76
CA LEU A 289 6.45 -8.06 -17.75
C LEU A 289 7.89 -7.92 -18.22
N GLU A 290 8.66 -7.13 -17.49
CA GLU A 290 10.05 -6.79 -17.76
C GLU A 290 10.95 -7.25 -16.61
N SER A 291 12.21 -6.86 -16.68
CA SER A 291 13.21 -7.15 -15.66
C SER A 291 13.84 -5.86 -15.16
N GLY A 292 13.74 -5.63 -13.87
CA GLY A 292 14.34 -4.53 -13.13
C GLY A 292 15.64 -4.95 -12.43
N TRP A 293 16.16 -4.03 -11.61
CA TRP A 293 17.34 -4.28 -10.79
C TRP A 293 16.98 -4.22 -9.31
N TYR A 294 17.62 -5.10 -8.55
CA TYR A 294 17.48 -5.17 -7.11
C TYR A 294 18.85 -5.35 -6.47
N SER A 295 19.09 -4.65 -5.36
CA SER A 295 20.34 -4.70 -4.61
C SER A 295 20.11 -5.34 -3.24
N PRO A 296 20.52 -6.60 -3.04
CA PRO A 296 20.42 -7.25 -1.73
C PRO A 296 21.43 -6.71 -0.71
N ALA A 297 22.52 -6.10 -1.18
CA ALA A 297 23.64 -5.63 -0.39
C ALA A 297 24.51 -4.69 -1.23
N TYR A 298 25.30 -3.85 -0.56
CA TYR A 298 26.24 -2.94 -1.20
C TYR A 298 27.12 -3.62 -2.27
N GLY A 299 27.23 -3.01 -3.44
CA GLY A 299 28.04 -3.50 -4.56
C GLY A 299 27.49 -4.72 -5.28
N LYS A 300 26.31 -5.24 -4.87
CA LYS A 300 25.65 -6.36 -5.54
C LYS A 300 24.32 -5.90 -6.13
N LYS A 301 24.08 -6.24 -7.38
CA LYS A 301 22.77 -6.15 -8.02
C LYS A 301 22.41 -7.45 -8.73
N ILE A 302 21.14 -7.78 -8.70
CA ILE A 302 20.54 -8.95 -9.36
C ILE A 302 19.30 -8.49 -10.13
N GLN A 303 18.85 -9.32 -11.06
CA GLN A 303 17.62 -9.08 -11.80
C GLN A 303 16.41 -9.40 -10.92
N SER A 304 15.35 -8.61 -11.03
CA SER A 304 14.07 -8.85 -10.38
C SER A 304 12.92 -8.63 -11.38
N PRO A 305 11.78 -9.32 -11.25
CA PRO A 305 10.66 -9.09 -12.15
C PRO A 305 10.05 -7.71 -11.95
N LEU A 306 9.67 -7.06 -13.06
CA LEU A 306 9.00 -5.76 -13.06
C LEU A 306 7.71 -5.87 -13.86
N LEU A 307 6.57 -5.69 -13.22
CA LEU A 307 5.30 -5.50 -13.91
C LEU A 307 5.09 -4.01 -14.18
N ARG A 308 5.03 -3.64 -15.45
CA ARG A 308 4.84 -2.26 -15.89
C ARG A 308 3.48 -2.08 -16.56
N PHE A 309 2.81 -1.00 -16.21
CA PHE A 309 1.62 -0.51 -16.89
C PHE A 309 1.90 0.87 -17.46
N ARG A 310 1.65 1.08 -18.76
CA ARG A 310 1.85 2.38 -19.42
C ARG A 310 0.66 2.80 -20.26
N ARG A 311 0.42 4.10 -20.31
CA ARG A 311 -0.58 4.70 -21.21
C ARG A 311 -0.19 6.10 -21.61
N HIS A 312 -0.45 6.43 -22.86
CA HIS A 312 -0.48 7.80 -23.34
C HIS A 312 -1.88 8.39 -23.10
N ALA A 313 -2.01 9.33 -22.17
CA ALA A 313 -3.31 9.77 -21.67
C ALA A 313 -3.46 11.29 -21.65
N GLN A 314 -4.64 11.77 -22.05
CA GLN A 314 -5.08 13.13 -21.79
C GLN A 314 -5.42 13.26 -20.30
N LEU A 315 -4.88 14.28 -19.63
CA LEU A 315 -5.14 14.54 -18.22
C LEU A 315 -6.42 15.38 -18.00
N PRO A 316 -7.14 15.16 -16.88
CA PRO A 316 -6.81 14.22 -15.80
C PRO A 316 -7.01 12.76 -16.19
N ALA A 317 -6.16 11.88 -15.66
CA ALA A 317 -6.21 10.45 -15.91
C ALA A 317 -6.14 9.66 -14.59
N GLU A 318 -6.67 8.44 -14.61
CA GLU A 318 -6.60 7.53 -13.47
C GLU A 318 -6.20 6.12 -13.88
N PHE A 319 -5.56 5.45 -12.92
CA PHE A 319 -5.15 4.07 -12.97
C PHE A 319 -5.59 3.36 -11.70
N ALA A 320 -5.85 2.06 -11.80
CA ALA A 320 -5.96 1.24 -10.60
C ALA A 320 -5.31 -0.14 -10.80
N THR A 321 -4.87 -0.74 -9.70
CA THR A 321 -4.44 -2.13 -9.63
C THR A 321 -4.99 -2.74 -8.35
N MET A 322 -5.67 -3.87 -8.48
CA MET A 322 -6.03 -4.69 -7.34
C MET A 322 -4.90 -5.68 -7.06
N ILE A 323 -4.51 -5.79 -5.80
CA ILE A 323 -3.50 -6.72 -5.31
C ILE A 323 -4.18 -7.67 -4.32
N CYS A 324 -4.23 -8.96 -4.66
CA CYS A 324 -4.87 -9.98 -3.85
C CYS A 324 -3.83 -10.96 -3.28
N VAL A 325 -3.94 -11.28 -2.00
CA VAL A 325 -3.21 -12.41 -1.40
C VAL A 325 -4.11 -13.62 -1.43
N THR A 326 -3.75 -14.57 -2.28
CA THR A 326 -4.45 -15.85 -2.42
C THR A 326 -3.72 -16.90 -1.60
N GLY A 327 -4.44 -17.71 -0.81
CA GLY A 327 -3.89 -18.95 -0.28
C GLY A 327 -3.66 -19.98 -1.40
N ALA A 328 -2.98 -21.08 -1.10
CA ALA A 328 -2.90 -22.25 -2.01
C ALA A 328 -4.28 -22.81 -2.43
N LEU A 329 -5.36 -22.34 -1.79
CA LEU A 329 -6.77 -22.68 -2.04
C LEU A 329 -7.70 -21.44 -2.12
N ALA A 330 -7.18 -20.20 -2.15
CA ALA A 330 -8.06 -19.04 -2.31
C ALA A 330 -8.54 -18.92 -3.75
N GLU A 331 -9.79 -18.48 -3.92
CA GLU A 331 -10.41 -18.34 -5.22
C GLU A 331 -9.58 -17.44 -6.14
N ALA A 332 -9.42 -17.88 -7.38
CA ALA A 332 -8.74 -17.09 -8.39
C ALA A 332 -9.51 -15.77 -8.60
N PRO A 333 -8.83 -14.61 -8.68
CA PRO A 333 -9.50 -13.37 -9.04
C PRO A 333 -10.16 -13.52 -10.41
N GLU A 334 -11.45 -13.20 -10.51
CA GLU A 334 -12.20 -13.37 -11.76
C GLU A 334 -12.03 -12.16 -12.68
N SER A 335 -12.50 -10.99 -12.26
CA SER A 335 -12.38 -9.77 -13.06
C SER A 335 -12.49 -8.50 -12.21
N LEU A 336 -11.80 -7.45 -12.65
CA LEU A 336 -11.95 -6.10 -12.15
C LEU A 336 -12.40 -5.22 -13.31
N LEU A 337 -13.51 -4.51 -13.15
CA LEU A 337 -14.08 -3.67 -14.20
C LEU A 337 -14.12 -2.23 -13.72
N ARG A 338 -13.67 -1.29 -14.55
CA ARG A 338 -13.99 0.12 -14.36
C ARG A 338 -15.47 0.33 -14.68
N MET A 339 -16.22 0.84 -13.71
CA MET A 339 -17.66 1.07 -13.87
C MET A 339 -17.90 2.09 -14.98
N LYS A 340 -18.79 1.75 -15.91
CA LYS A 340 -19.25 2.63 -16.99
C LYS A 340 -20.68 3.08 -16.70
N GLY A 341 -21.00 4.33 -17.01
CA GLY A 341 -22.36 4.85 -16.88
C GLY A 341 -22.41 6.38 -16.82
N PRO A 342 -23.62 6.96 -16.73
CA PRO A 342 -23.78 8.37 -16.45
C PRO A 342 -23.06 8.71 -15.14
N ALA A 343 -22.07 9.59 -15.24
CA ALA A 343 -21.33 10.10 -14.10
C ALA A 343 -21.67 11.58 -13.92
N LYS A 344 -21.89 11.99 -12.67
CA LYS A 344 -21.98 13.39 -12.28
C LYS A 344 -21.02 13.62 -11.12
N GLY A 345 -20.23 14.68 -11.21
CA GLY A 345 -19.15 14.95 -10.27
C GLY A 345 -17.84 14.26 -10.68
N ASP A 346 -16.78 14.56 -9.94
CA ASP A 346 -15.48 13.91 -10.11
C ASP A 346 -15.50 12.57 -9.35
N VAL A 347 -15.91 11.51 -10.05
CA VAL A 347 -16.21 10.19 -9.46
C VAL A 347 -15.73 9.07 -10.39
N SER A 348 -15.16 8.04 -9.78
CA SER A 348 -14.76 6.80 -10.44
C SER A 348 -15.19 5.61 -9.60
N GLY A 349 -15.38 4.45 -10.23
CA GLY A 349 -15.77 3.25 -9.52
C GLY A 349 -15.29 1.99 -10.19
N TYR A 350 -15.15 0.95 -9.38
CA TYR A 350 -14.60 -0.33 -9.75
C TYR A 350 -15.48 -1.43 -9.18
N GLU A 351 -15.78 -2.44 -9.99
CA GLU A 351 -16.46 -3.65 -9.56
C GLU A 351 -15.51 -4.84 -9.70
N TYR A 352 -15.24 -5.52 -8.59
CA TYR A 352 -14.42 -6.72 -8.53
C TYR A 352 -15.32 -7.94 -8.33
N ALA A 353 -15.37 -8.81 -9.34
CA ALA A 353 -16.14 -10.05 -9.30
C ALA A 353 -15.32 -11.19 -8.66
N THR A 354 -16.01 -12.01 -7.87
CA THR A 354 -15.48 -13.18 -7.18
C THR A 354 -16.49 -14.31 -7.24
N ALA A 355 -16.06 -15.52 -6.87
CA ALA A 355 -17.00 -16.62 -6.81
C ALA A 355 -18.01 -16.50 -5.65
N GLN A 356 -17.94 -15.51 -4.74
CA GLN A 356 -19.01 -15.26 -3.76
C GLN A 356 -19.97 -14.13 -4.14
N GLY A 357 -19.67 -13.37 -5.20
CA GLY A 357 -20.44 -12.19 -5.59
C GLY A 357 -19.52 -11.08 -6.08
N SER A 358 -19.80 -9.83 -5.71
CA SER A 358 -18.98 -8.69 -6.14
C SER A 358 -18.66 -7.70 -5.04
N HIS A 359 -17.57 -6.96 -5.25
CA HIS A 359 -17.16 -5.84 -4.43
C HIS A 359 -17.17 -4.57 -5.28
N VAL A 360 -17.93 -3.57 -4.87
CA VAL A 360 -18.03 -2.27 -5.54
C VAL A 360 -17.27 -1.25 -4.71
N LEU A 361 -16.36 -0.51 -5.35
CA LEU A 361 -15.59 0.57 -4.75
C LEU A 361 -15.80 1.84 -5.57
N ILE A 362 -16.20 2.92 -4.93
CA ILE A 362 -16.45 4.22 -5.58
C ILE A 362 -15.67 5.30 -4.85
N PHE A 363 -14.98 6.14 -5.60
CA PHE A 363 -14.12 7.21 -5.10
C PHE A 363 -14.56 8.53 -5.69
N SER A 364 -14.61 9.59 -4.88
CA SER A 364 -14.77 10.95 -5.36
C SER A 364 -13.62 11.84 -4.95
N ASP A 365 -13.08 12.54 -5.94
CA ASP A 365 -12.03 13.55 -5.75
C ASP A 365 -12.62 14.92 -5.37
N SER A 366 -13.95 15.05 -5.30
CA SER A 366 -14.69 16.27 -4.93
C SER A 366 -15.48 16.11 -3.63
N ASP A 367 -15.98 17.20 -3.05
CA ASP A 367 -16.91 17.17 -1.89
C ASP A 367 -18.39 17.30 -2.29
N CYS A 368 -18.66 17.23 -3.59
CA CYS A 368 -19.99 17.35 -4.14
C CYS A 368 -20.72 16.00 -4.13
N VAL A 369 -22.05 16.07 -4.17
CA VAL A 369 -22.86 14.88 -4.48
C VAL A 369 -22.49 14.36 -5.87
N TRP A 370 -22.19 13.08 -5.94
CA TRP A 370 -21.89 12.36 -7.15
C TRP A 370 -22.96 11.32 -7.47
N LYS A 371 -23.00 10.94 -8.74
CA LYS A 371 -23.76 9.79 -9.24
C LYS A 371 -22.88 8.99 -10.17
N LEU A 372 -22.87 7.67 -10.02
CA LEU A 372 -22.17 6.75 -10.91
C LEU A 372 -23.03 5.50 -11.12
N GLY A 373 -23.62 5.37 -12.32
CA GLY A 373 -24.57 4.29 -12.59
C GLY A 373 -25.81 4.38 -11.70
N SER A 374 -26.10 3.30 -10.97
CA SER A 374 -27.20 3.22 -10.00
C SER A 374 -26.86 3.85 -8.65
N TRP A 375 -25.60 4.19 -8.39
CA TRP A 375 -25.15 4.70 -7.10
C TRP A 375 -25.15 6.23 -7.05
N ALA A 376 -25.53 6.81 -5.92
CA ALA A 376 -25.34 8.23 -5.62
C ALA A 376 -24.98 8.44 -4.15
N SER A 377 -24.14 9.42 -3.86
CA SER A 377 -23.67 9.73 -2.51
C SER A 377 -22.93 11.08 -2.51
N ASP A 378 -22.58 11.58 -1.34
CA ASP A 378 -21.61 12.66 -1.14
C ASP A 378 -20.27 12.15 -0.58
N ALA A 379 -20.11 10.84 -0.37
CA ALA A 379 -18.94 10.25 0.27
C ALA A 379 -17.65 10.41 -0.55
N LYS A 380 -16.52 10.60 0.12
CA LYS A 380 -15.21 10.52 -0.56
C LYS A 380 -14.88 9.12 -1.04
N MET A 381 -15.25 8.11 -0.24
CA MET A 381 -15.13 6.71 -0.61
C MET A 381 -16.35 5.95 -0.14
N PHE A 382 -16.85 5.08 -1.00
CA PHE A 382 -17.88 4.11 -0.70
C PHE A 382 -17.44 2.72 -1.16
N TYR A 383 -17.68 1.72 -0.31
CA TYR A 383 -17.45 0.32 -0.59
C TYR A 383 -18.72 -0.48 -0.29
N CYS A 384 -18.99 -1.50 -1.10
CA CYS A 384 -20.08 -2.44 -0.93
C CYS A 384 -19.65 -3.86 -1.32
N GLN A 385 -19.95 -4.84 -0.47
CA GLN A 385 -19.98 -6.26 -0.83
C GLN A 385 -21.39 -6.71 -1.16
N ARG A 386 -21.53 -7.41 -2.29
CA ARG A 386 -22.77 -8.01 -2.77
C ARG A 386 -22.61 -9.51 -2.90
N ALA A 387 -23.62 -10.26 -2.47
CA ALA A 387 -23.75 -11.68 -2.78
C ALA A 387 -24.06 -11.92 -4.26
N ARG A 388 -23.94 -13.16 -4.73
CA ARG A 388 -24.28 -13.55 -6.12
C ARG A 388 -25.72 -13.22 -6.53
N ASP A 389 -26.67 -13.22 -5.59
CA ASP A 389 -28.06 -12.86 -5.85
C ASP A 389 -28.30 -11.33 -5.81
N GLY A 390 -27.23 -10.54 -5.67
CA GLY A 390 -27.27 -9.09 -5.62
C GLY A 390 -27.49 -8.52 -4.23
N ALA A 391 -27.76 -9.35 -3.22
CA ALA A 391 -28.04 -8.91 -1.85
C ALA A 391 -26.81 -8.23 -1.23
N LEU A 392 -27.06 -7.13 -0.53
CA LEU A 392 -26.05 -6.30 0.10
C LEU A 392 -25.62 -6.96 1.43
N GLN A 393 -24.31 -7.12 1.64
CA GLN A 393 -23.77 -7.86 2.79
C GLN A 393 -22.92 -7.00 3.73
N HIS A 394 -22.09 -6.13 3.18
CA HIS A 394 -21.18 -5.26 3.94
C HIS A 394 -21.00 -3.95 3.19
N PHE A 395 -20.96 -2.85 3.93
CA PHE A 395 -20.67 -1.53 3.38
C PHE A 395 -19.64 -0.81 4.21
N ALA A 396 -18.87 0.04 3.55
CA ALA A 396 -18.08 1.05 4.20
C ALA A 396 -18.27 2.40 3.50
N LEU A 397 -18.21 3.47 4.28
CA LEU A 397 -18.30 4.83 3.80
C LEU A 397 -17.28 5.68 4.56
N VAL A 398 -16.60 6.58 3.85
CA VAL A 398 -15.66 7.55 4.43
C VAL A 398 -16.04 8.95 3.97
N GLN A 399 -16.11 9.88 4.93
CA GLN A 399 -16.46 11.27 4.72
C GLN A 399 -17.73 11.45 3.87
N GLY A 400 -18.84 10.85 4.28
CA GLY A 400 -20.14 10.97 3.62
C GLY A 400 -21.30 11.05 4.60
N SER A 401 -22.47 11.41 4.11
CA SER A 401 -23.71 11.50 4.90
C SER A 401 -24.82 10.59 4.38
N PHE A 402 -24.74 10.11 3.14
CA PHE A 402 -25.74 9.17 2.61
C PHE A 402 -25.18 8.30 1.48
N VAL A 403 -25.88 7.20 1.19
CA VAL A 403 -25.70 6.41 -0.03
C VAL A 403 -27.08 6.01 -0.56
N GLU A 404 -27.26 6.15 -1.86
CA GLU A 404 -28.43 5.72 -2.61
C GLU A 404 -28.04 4.68 -3.66
N HIS A 405 -28.93 3.72 -3.89
CA HIS A 405 -28.87 2.77 -5.00
C HIS A 405 -30.23 2.70 -5.66
N ASP A 406 -30.28 2.87 -6.98
CA ASP A 406 -31.50 2.90 -7.77
C ASP A 406 -32.55 3.90 -7.23
N GLY A 407 -32.07 5.05 -6.73
CA GLY A 407 -32.90 6.12 -6.18
C GLY A 407 -33.42 5.88 -4.76
N HIS A 408 -33.05 4.77 -4.13
CA HIS A 408 -33.44 4.45 -2.76
C HIS A 408 -32.27 4.66 -1.80
N LYS A 409 -32.52 5.35 -0.68
CA LYS A 409 -31.51 5.53 0.38
C LYS A 409 -31.23 4.21 1.08
N ILE A 410 -30.01 3.73 0.94
CA ILE A 410 -29.49 2.55 1.65
C ILE A 410 -28.99 2.99 3.02
N LEU A 411 -28.28 4.10 3.06
CA LEU A 411 -27.55 4.59 4.23
C LEU A 411 -27.75 6.10 4.35
N PHE A 412 -28.00 6.58 5.56
CA PHE A 412 -28.10 8.02 5.81
C PHE A 412 -27.73 8.41 7.25
N ALA A 413 -27.16 9.60 7.39
CA ALA A 413 -26.81 10.25 8.65
C ALA A 413 -27.25 11.71 8.61
N GLU A 414 -27.51 12.29 9.79
CA GLU A 414 -27.90 13.71 9.91
C GLU A 414 -26.78 14.68 9.53
N ARG A 415 -25.53 14.22 9.65
CA ARG A 415 -24.31 14.95 9.29
C ARG A 415 -23.33 14.01 8.61
N ARG A 416 -22.37 14.58 7.89
CA ARG A 416 -21.24 13.83 7.34
C ARG A 416 -20.48 13.12 8.47
N VAL A 417 -20.33 11.81 8.36
CA VAL A 417 -19.56 10.98 9.29
C VAL A 417 -18.13 10.82 8.77
N THR A 418 -17.18 10.69 9.67
CA THR A 418 -15.78 10.46 9.33
C THR A 418 -15.64 9.11 8.63
N ARG A 419 -16.25 8.07 9.19
CA ARG A 419 -16.40 6.76 8.57
C ARG A 419 -17.58 5.99 9.15
N CYS A 420 -18.08 5.00 8.41
CA CYS A 420 -18.84 3.90 8.99
C CYS A 420 -18.57 2.59 8.28
N GLU A 421 -18.88 1.50 8.98
CA GLU A 421 -19.05 0.16 8.40
C GLU A 421 -20.39 -0.40 8.82
N ALA A 422 -21.03 -1.17 7.94
CA ALA A 422 -22.28 -1.85 8.25
C ALA A 422 -22.28 -3.27 7.70
N TRP A 423 -22.74 -4.25 8.49
CA TRP A 423 -22.81 -5.66 8.11
C TRP A 423 -24.23 -6.19 8.25
N GLN A 424 -24.65 -6.98 7.27
CA GLN A 424 -25.91 -7.70 7.34
C GLN A 424 -25.78 -8.91 8.27
N GLU A 425 -26.58 -8.95 9.32
CA GLU A 425 -26.65 -10.02 10.31
C GLU A 425 -28.08 -10.61 10.39
N ALA A 426 -28.25 -11.71 11.14
CA ALA A 426 -29.53 -12.44 11.24
C ALA A 426 -30.71 -11.62 11.81
N GLY A 427 -30.46 -10.41 12.31
CA GLY A 427 -31.48 -9.49 12.86
C GLY A 427 -31.50 -8.10 12.25
N GLY A 428 -30.79 -7.87 11.13
CA GLY A 428 -30.67 -6.56 10.49
C GLY A 428 -29.22 -6.12 10.35
N TRP A 429 -29.00 -4.81 10.24
CA TRP A 429 -27.68 -4.24 10.03
C TRP A 429 -26.98 -3.92 11.35
N ARG A 430 -25.79 -4.49 11.58
CA ARG A 430 -24.85 -4.00 12.59
C ARG A 430 -24.06 -2.84 12.00
N VAL A 431 -24.00 -1.71 12.70
CA VAL A 431 -23.28 -0.51 12.24
C VAL A 431 -22.16 -0.18 13.23
N SER A 432 -20.96 0.10 12.70
CA SER A 432 -19.80 0.59 13.44
C SER A 432 -19.43 1.98 12.94
N CYS A 433 -19.38 2.96 13.85
CA CYS A 433 -19.00 4.35 13.58
C CYS A 433 -18.06 4.83 14.71
N PRO A 434 -17.22 5.85 14.46
CA PRO A 434 -16.51 6.56 15.51
C PRO A 434 -17.43 7.05 16.62
N ALA A 435 -16.88 7.21 17.83
CA ALA A 435 -17.64 7.69 18.97
C ALA A 435 -18.29 9.06 18.69
N GLY A 436 -19.61 9.17 18.93
CA GLY A 436 -20.39 10.39 18.68
C GLY A 436 -20.90 10.54 17.24
N GLU A 437 -20.58 9.62 16.34
CA GLU A 437 -21.17 9.55 15.00
C GLU A 437 -22.24 8.45 14.95
N SER A 438 -23.24 8.63 14.08
CA SER A 438 -24.33 7.67 13.94
C SER A 438 -24.84 7.65 12.51
N VAL A 439 -25.10 6.45 12.02
CA VAL A 439 -25.63 6.18 10.69
C VAL A 439 -26.84 5.26 10.83
N ARG A 440 -27.84 5.45 9.99
CA ARG A 440 -28.98 4.54 9.84
C ARG A 440 -28.88 3.82 8.50
N VAL A 441 -29.19 2.53 8.51
CA VAL A 441 -29.29 1.69 7.32
C VAL A 441 -30.75 1.30 7.12
N ALA A 442 -31.25 1.35 5.89
CA ALA A 442 -32.62 1.01 5.58
C ALA A 442 -32.88 -0.50 5.84
N GLU A 443 -33.96 -0.82 6.56
CA GLU A 443 -34.31 -2.20 6.97
C GLU A 443 -34.76 -3.09 5.81
N GLN A 444 -35.30 -2.50 4.73
CA GLN A 444 -35.68 -3.21 3.51
C GLN A 444 -35.00 -2.55 2.32
N LEU A 445 -33.91 -3.15 1.89
CA LEU A 445 -33.37 -2.95 0.56
C LEU A 445 -34.23 -3.84 -0.34
N GLU A 446 -35.32 -3.30 -0.88
CA GLU A 446 -36.18 -4.06 -1.79
C GLU A 446 -35.29 -4.71 -2.85
N LYS A 447 -35.51 -6.01 -3.11
CA LYS A 447 -34.79 -6.77 -4.12
C LYS A 447 -34.96 -6.05 -5.46
N ALA A 448 -33.98 -5.22 -5.83
CA ALA A 448 -33.90 -4.62 -7.15
C ALA A 448 -33.69 -5.77 -8.13
N HIS A 449 -34.73 -6.05 -8.92
CA HIS A 449 -34.78 -7.11 -9.93
C HIS A 449 -33.95 -6.78 -11.16
#